data_AF-A0A5R8NMC5-F1
#
_entry.id   AF-A0A5R8NMC5-F1
#
_cell.length_a   1.000
_cell.length_b   1.000
_cell.length_c   1.000
_cell.angle_alpha   90.00
_cell.angle_beta   90.00
_cell.angle_gamma   90.00
#
_symmetry.space_group_name_H-M   'P 1'
#
loop_
_entity.id
_entity.type
_entity.pdbx_description
1 polymer ?
#
loop_
_entity_poly.entity_id
_entity_poly.type
_entity_poly.pdbx_seq_one_letter_code
_entity_poly.pdbx_strand_id
1 'polypeptide(L)'
;MTVSMLFGLLAAGHLALAWLCVRRLRSDGNGLLIIPLLLCLALVYDNAVIGAGRVIGAGELLELMSVPRFAVHAVLAPLLISWARAAAERAGVSWARTRPAILTTWVLTGCAIAVGVVNDVIGLSLRPESWAGTLRYANVPAPDAEALPVVLTGLFVLVVGISLWVRRRYLPLLVAASVMTVAASSGSPFLANLGELVLSAGLVSTAQWLRRTPEAAPLPGARIARVTRTLGWIAFPPLVATTVLTSTPASDYTIVALAEAGYQILLVIHAQLGIALYGLPPKGSRLRRFHTGFGYANIPLVIASQLLTLFAATTALAKLLSVILLVSISFHVGIGIVFARRRRRTAAIAEPRSAAVELAVRGAG
;
A
#
# COMPACT_ATOMS: atom_id res chain seq x y z
N MET A 1 32.66 2.15 6.56
CA MET A 1 31.96 1.50 5.43
C MET A 1 31.46 2.59 4.49
N THR A 2 31.83 2.56 3.21
CA THR A 2 31.23 3.49 2.23
C THR A 2 29.80 3.05 1.93
N VAL A 3 28.91 3.99 1.61
CA VAL A 3 27.49 3.69 1.30
C VAL A 3 27.36 2.72 0.12
N SER A 4 28.33 2.74 -0.82
CA SER A 4 28.45 1.73 -1.89
C SER A 4 28.49 0.28 -1.38
N MET A 5 29.16 0.02 -0.25
CA MET A 5 29.20 -1.32 0.35
C MET A 5 27.82 -1.74 0.88
N LEU A 6 27.01 -0.79 1.36
CA LEU A 6 25.64 -1.08 1.81
C LEU A 6 24.76 -1.53 0.64
N PHE A 7 24.86 -0.87 -0.52
CA PHE A 7 24.19 -1.34 -1.74
C PHE A 7 24.66 -2.74 -2.15
N GLY A 8 25.96 -3.05 -2.03
CA GLY A 8 26.46 -4.42 -2.21
C GLY A 8 25.83 -5.45 -1.26
N LEU A 9 25.61 -5.09 0.01
CA LEU A 9 24.91 -5.94 0.97
C LEU A 9 23.42 -6.11 0.63
N LEU A 10 22.75 -5.05 0.17
CA LEU A 10 21.37 -5.14 -0.31
C LEU A 10 21.26 -6.06 -1.53
N ALA A 11 22.21 -5.98 -2.48
CA ALA A 11 22.29 -6.91 -3.61
C ALA A 11 22.48 -8.36 -3.13
N ALA A 12 23.36 -8.61 -2.16
CA ALA A 12 23.54 -9.94 -1.59
C ALA A 12 22.27 -10.47 -0.89
N GLY A 13 21.53 -9.60 -0.19
CA GLY A 13 20.24 -9.92 0.42
C GLY A 13 19.20 -10.36 -0.61
N HIS A 14 19.06 -9.61 -1.71
CA HIS A 14 18.17 -9.98 -2.82
C HIS A 14 18.61 -11.29 -3.49
N LEU A 15 19.92 -11.52 -3.63
CA LEU A 15 20.45 -12.76 -4.19
C LEU A 15 20.11 -13.97 -3.32
N ALA A 16 20.20 -13.83 -2.00
CA ALA A 16 19.79 -14.88 -1.06
C ALA A 16 18.29 -15.19 -1.17
N LEU A 17 17.43 -14.16 -1.30
CA LEU A 17 16.00 -14.34 -1.54
C LEU A 17 15.71 -14.98 -2.91
N ALA A 18 16.40 -14.57 -3.97
CA ALA A 18 16.29 -15.17 -5.30
C ALA A 18 16.68 -16.65 -5.27
N TRP A 19 17.80 -16.99 -4.63
CA TRP A 19 18.20 -18.38 -4.44
C TRP A 19 17.17 -19.20 -3.67
N LEU A 20 16.59 -18.63 -2.60
CA LEU A 20 15.51 -19.26 -1.86
C LEU A 20 14.28 -19.50 -2.75
N CYS A 21 13.90 -18.54 -3.59
CA CYS A 21 12.83 -18.70 -4.57
C CYS A 21 13.12 -19.84 -5.55
N VAL A 22 14.31 -19.89 -6.15
CA VAL A 22 14.71 -20.96 -7.08
C VAL A 22 14.64 -22.32 -6.41
N ARG A 23 15.22 -22.45 -5.21
CA ARG A 23 15.23 -23.70 -4.45
C ARG A 23 13.81 -24.20 -4.19
N ARG A 24 12.91 -23.29 -3.78
CA ARG A 24 11.51 -23.59 -3.47
C ARG A 24 10.65 -23.82 -4.72
N LEU A 25 10.94 -23.14 -5.83
CA LEU A 25 10.25 -23.36 -7.09
C LEU A 25 10.57 -24.76 -7.63
N ARG A 26 11.83 -25.18 -7.54
CA ARG A 26 12.27 -26.53 -7.94
C ARG A 26 11.72 -27.63 -7.04
N SER A 27 11.66 -27.40 -5.72
CA SER A 27 11.17 -28.43 -4.79
C SER A 27 9.65 -28.52 -4.73
N ASP A 28 8.95 -27.38 -4.80
CA ASP A 28 7.53 -27.30 -4.43
C ASP A 28 6.62 -26.90 -5.61
N GLY A 29 7.17 -26.54 -6.78
CA GLY A 29 6.39 -26.12 -7.95
C GLY A 29 5.54 -24.86 -7.76
N ASN A 30 5.80 -24.07 -6.71
CA ASN A 30 4.94 -22.93 -6.35
C ASN A 30 5.15 -21.73 -7.28
N GLY A 31 4.31 -21.63 -8.31
CA GLY A 31 4.37 -20.54 -9.30
C GLY A 31 4.22 -19.11 -8.74
N LEU A 32 3.71 -18.91 -7.50
CA LEU A 32 3.70 -17.58 -6.87
C LEU A 32 5.12 -17.03 -6.61
N LEU A 33 6.15 -17.87 -6.66
CA LEU A 33 7.54 -17.44 -6.46
C LEU A 33 8.18 -16.84 -7.72
N ILE A 34 7.54 -16.95 -8.89
CA ILE A 34 8.13 -16.47 -10.16
C ILE A 34 8.31 -14.95 -10.16
N ILE A 35 7.26 -14.18 -9.84
CA ILE A 35 7.37 -12.72 -9.84
C ILE A 35 8.34 -12.22 -8.73
N PRO A 36 8.29 -12.71 -7.47
CA PRO A 36 9.28 -12.34 -6.46
C PRO A 36 10.71 -12.72 -6.85
N LEU A 37 10.92 -13.86 -7.54
CA LEU A 37 12.22 -14.25 -8.06
C LEU A 37 12.75 -13.22 -9.07
N LEU A 38 11.95 -12.88 -10.08
CA LEU A 38 12.34 -11.91 -11.10
C LEU A 38 12.63 -10.54 -10.49
N LEU A 39 11.80 -10.09 -9.55
CA LEU A 39 12.02 -8.85 -8.81
C LEU A 39 13.33 -8.90 -8.01
N CYS A 40 13.60 -9.98 -7.29
CA CYS A 40 14.86 -10.11 -6.56
C CYS A 40 16.08 -10.05 -7.50
N LEU A 41 16.03 -10.73 -8.65
CA LEU A 41 17.13 -10.69 -9.63
C LEU A 41 17.34 -9.28 -10.21
N ALA A 42 16.25 -8.57 -10.48
CA ALA A 42 16.31 -7.18 -10.91
C ALA A 42 16.98 -6.28 -9.87
N LEU A 43 16.61 -6.45 -8.59
CA LEU A 43 17.15 -5.67 -7.48
C LEU A 43 18.59 -6.05 -7.13
N VAL A 44 19.02 -7.29 -7.38
CA VAL A 44 20.44 -7.67 -7.35
C VAL A 44 21.22 -6.81 -8.36
N TYR A 45 20.75 -6.76 -9.61
CA TYR A 45 21.39 -5.98 -10.65
C TYR A 45 21.40 -4.48 -10.30
N ASP A 46 20.25 -3.93 -9.91
CA ASP A 46 20.12 -2.51 -9.56
C ASP A 46 21.09 -2.10 -8.45
N ASN A 47 21.06 -2.81 -7.33
CA ASN A 47 21.92 -2.52 -6.19
C ASN A 47 23.41 -2.77 -6.51
N ALA A 48 23.73 -3.74 -7.36
CA ALA A 48 25.10 -3.97 -7.81
C ALA A 48 25.63 -2.81 -8.67
N VAL A 49 24.82 -2.29 -9.61
CA VAL A 49 25.21 -1.13 -10.43
C VAL A 49 25.42 0.11 -9.56
N ILE A 50 24.51 0.40 -8.62
CA ILE A 50 24.67 1.53 -7.68
C ILE A 50 25.92 1.35 -6.81
N GLY A 51 26.13 0.15 -6.28
CA GLY A 51 27.30 -0.18 -5.46
C GLY A 51 28.62 -0.02 -6.21
N ALA A 52 28.66 -0.43 -7.47
CA ALA A 52 29.85 -0.35 -8.32
C ALA A 52 30.10 1.05 -8.92
N GLY A 53 29.10 1.92 -8.96
CA GLY A 53 29.16 3.15 -9.73
C GLY A 53 30.32 4.10 -9.36
N ARG A 54 30.73 4.16 -8.09
CA ARG A 54 31.92 4.93 -7.68
C ARG A 54 33.23 4.37 -8.26
N VAL A 55 33.33 3.04 -8.37
CA VAL A 55 34.51 2.35 -8.92
C VAL A 55 34.54 2.49 -10.44
N ILE A 56 33.38 2.41 -11.09
CA ILE A 56 33.25 2.56 -12.54
C ILE A 56 33.50 4.01 -12.97
N GLY A 57 33.03 4.98 -12.18
CA GLY A 57 33.08 6.41 -12.53
C GLY A 57 31.93 6.83 -13.44
N ALA A 58 31.78 8.14 -13.64
CA ALA A 58 30.79 8.69 -14.55
C ALA A 58 31.27 8.50 -15.99
N GLY A 59 30.36 8.16 -16.90
CA GLY A 59 30.66 7.89 -18.30
C GLY A 59 29.71 6.88 -18.91
N GLU A 60 29.92 6.63 -20.20
CA GLU A 60 29.05 5.80 -21.04
C GLU A 60 28.79 4.39 -20.47
N LEU A 61 29.80 3.77 -19.86
CA LEU A 61 29.66 2.44 -19.27
C LEU A 61 28.64 2.42 -18.12
N LEU A 62 28.75 3.33 -17.14
CA LEU A 62 27.84 3.38 -16.00
C LEU A 62 26.43 3.82 -16.44
N GLU A 63 26.35 4.67 -17.46
CA GLU A 63 25.09 5.09 -18.07
C GLU A 63 24.38 3.92 -18.74
N LEU A 64 25.07 3.16 -19.60
CA LEU A 64 24.52 1.99 -20.28
C LEU A 64 24.12 0.89 -19.30
N MET A 65 24.92 0.66 -18.25
CA MET A 65 24.56 -0.25 -17.17
C MET A 65 23.34 0.23 -16.38
N SER A 66 23.05 1.54 -16.38
CA SER A 66 21.91 2.10 -15.67
C SER A 66 20.59 1.98 -16.43
N VAL A 67 20.60 1.95 -17.76
CA VAL A 67 19.38 1.83 -18.58
C VAL A 67 18.50 0.62 -18.21
N PRO A 68 19.03 -0.62 -18.07
CA PRO A 68 18.22 -1.77 -17.70
C PRO A 68 17.52 -1.63 -16.35
N ARG A 69 18.07 -0.83 -15.42
CA ARG A 69 17.48 -0.61 -14.10
C ARG A 69 16.08 -0.02 -14.25
N PHE A 70 15.96 1.06 -15.03
CA PHE A 70 14.70 1.75 -15.25
C PHE A 70 13.71 0.89 -16.05
N ALA A 71 14.18 0.24 -17.13
CA ALA A 71 13.34 -0.63 -17.94
C ALA A 71 12.75 -1.82 -17.16
N VAL A 72 13.55 -2.43 -16.29
CA VAL A 72 13.08 -3.55 -15.48
C VAL A 72 12.11 -3.09 -14.39
N HIS A 73 12.34 -1.93 -13.77
CA HIS A 73 11.39 -1.36 -12.78
C HIS A 73 10.05 -0.99 -13.43
N ALA A 74 10.07 -0.35 -14.60
CA ALA A 74 8.89 0.04 -15.36
C ALA A 74 7.94 -1.13 -15.65
N VAL A 75 8.48 -2.34 -15.78
CA VAL A 75 7.70 -3.55 -16.10
C VAL A 75 7.45 -4.42 -14.86
N LEU A 76 8.48 -4.78 -14.11
CA LEU A 76 8.37 -5.78 -13.04
C LEU A 76 7.63 -5.27 -11.81
N ALA A 77 7.79 -3.99 -11.44
CA ALA A 77 7.10 -3.47 -10.27
C ALA A 77 5.57 -3.53 -10.44
N PRO A 78 4.98 -3.03 -11.56
CA PRO A 78 3.55 -3.19 -11.81
C PRO A 78 3.02 -4.63 -11.80
N LEU A 79 3.83 -5.62 -12.19
CA LEU A 79 3.40 -7.03 -12.14
C LEU A 79 3.07 -7.51 -10.73
N LEU A 80 3.55 -6.83 -9.68
CA LEU A 80 3.15 -7.10 -8.30
C LEU A 80 1.65 -6.91 -8.05
N ILE A 81 0.95 -6.09 -8.84
CA ILE A 81 -0.51 -5.95 -8.80
C ILE A 81 -1.16 -7.31 -9.11
N SER A 82 -0.76 -7.93 -10.23
CA SER A 82 -1.25 -9.24 -10.64
C SER A 82 -0.87 -10.34 -9.65
N TRP A 83 0.36 -10.31 -9.14
CA TRP A 83 0.84 -11.24 -8.11
C TRP A 83 0.02 -11.12 -6.82
N ALA A 84 -0.25 -9.90 -6.36
CA ALA A 84 -0.97 -9.66 -5.12
C ALA A 84 -2.43 -10.13 -5.24
N ARG A 85 -3.08 -9.93 -6.39
CA ARG A 85 -4.42 -10.52 -6.63
C ARG A 85 -4.37 -12.05 -6.54
N ALA A 86 -3.40 -12.68 -7.18
CA ALA A 86 -3.23 -14.13 -7.14
C ALA A 86 -2.97 -14.64 -5.70
N ALA A 87 -2.18 -13.90 -4.90
CA ALA A 87 -1.98 -14.20 -3.49
C ALA A 87 -3.29 -14.09 -2.68
N ALA A 88 -4.08 -13.04 -2.91
CA ALA A 88 -5.40 -12.87 -2.28
C ALA A 88 -6.37 -13.99 -2.66
N GLU A 89 -6.40 -14.37 -3.93
CA GLU A 89 -7.23 -15.48 -4.43
C GLU A 89 -6.87 -16.82 -3.77
N ARG A 90 -5.57 -17.13 -3.68
CA ARG A 90 -5.09 -18.34 -2.97
C ARG A 90 -5.34 -18.27 -1.47
N ALA A 91 -5.37 -17.08 -0.88
CA ALA A 91 -5.70 -16.89 0.52
C ALA A 91 -7.20 -17.10 0.84
N GLY A 92 -8.05 -17.27 -0.18
CA GLY A 92 -9.52 -17.38 0.00
C GLY A 92 -10.22 -16.03 0.14
N VAL A 93 -9.61 -14.95 -0.36
CA VAL A 93 -10.22 -13.62 -0.36
C VAL A 93 -11.29 -13.57 -1.45
N SER A 94 -12.56 -13.49 -1.05
CA SER A 94 -13.71 -13.66 -1.94
C SER A 94 -13.79 -12.67 -3.10
N TRP A 95 -13.39 -11.40 -2.88
CA TRP A 95 -13.43 -10.39 -3.93
C TRP A 95 -12.41 -10.65 -5.04
N ALA A 96 -11.29 -11.32 -4.75
CA ALA A 96 -10.17 -11.49 -5.68
C ALA A 96 -10.49 -12.45 -6.85
N ARG A 97 -11.55 -13.26 -6.71
CA ARG A 97 -12.08 -14.18 -7.74
C ARG A 97 -13.16 -13.56 -8.62
N THR A 98 -13.63 -12.36 -8.29
CA THR A 98 -14.72 -11.73 -9.04
C THR A 98 -14.24 -11.22 -10.39
N ARG A 99 -15.11 -11.28 -11.43
CA ARG A 99 -14.79 -10.75 -12.77
C ARG A 99 -14.33 -9.29 -12.74
N PRO A 100 -14.97 -8.37 -11.98
CA PRO A 100 -14.48 -7.00 -11.87
C PRO A 100 -13.06 -6.93 -11.29
N ALA A 101 -12.75 -7.69 -10.24
CA ALA A 101 -11.40 -7.67 -9.66
C ALA A 101 -10.33 -8.16 -10.63
N ILE A 102 -10.63 -9.20 -11.42
CA ILE A 102 -9.73 -9.71 -12.46
C ILE A 102 -9.49 -8.64 -13.53
N LEU A 103 -10.56 -8.04 -14.06
CA LEU A 103 -10.47 -6.99 -15.08
C LEU A 103 -9.70 -5.77 -14.57
N THR A 104 -10.06 -5.26 -13.40
CA THR A 104 -9.38 -4.11 -12.77
C THR A 104 -7.90 -4.40 -12.57
N THR A 105 -7.52 -5.60 -12.14
CA THR A 105 -6.12 -5.97 -11.92
C THR A 105 -5.33 -5.91 -13.22
N TRP A 106 -5.85 -6.48 -14.31
CA TRP A 106 -5.16 -6.48 -15.60
C TRP A 106 -5.10 -5.09 -16.24
N VAL A 107 -6.18 -4.32 -16.16
CA VAL A 107 -6.20 -2.93 -16.64
C VAL A 107 -5.21 -2.08 -15.86
N LEU A 108 -5.23 -2.13 -14.52
CA LEU A 108 -4.29 -1.37 -13.69
C LEU A 108 -2.84 -1.77 -13.95
N THR A 109 -2.56 -3.07 -14.07
CA THR A 109 -1.21 -3.56 -14.38
C THR A 109 -0.75 -3.05 -15.75
N GLY A 110 -1.58 -3.20 -16.78
CA GLY A 110 -1.27 -2.76 -18.14
C GLY A 110 -1.05 -1.24 -18.23
N CYS A 111 -1.93 -0.45 -17.62
CA CYS A 111 -1.78 1.01 -17.56
C CYS A 111 -0.51 1.42 -16.80
N ALA A 112 -0.22 0.79 -15.65
CA ALA A 112 0.98 1.10 -14.87
C ALA A 112 2.27 0.76 -15.64
N ILE A 113 2.30 -0.36 -16.37
CA ILE A 113 3.43 -0.70 -17.27
C ILE A 113 3.53 0.32 -18.39
N ALA A 114 2.43 0.67 -19.05
CA ALA A 114 2.46 1.63 -20.15
C ALA A 114 3.00 3.00 -19.70
N VAL A 115 2.52 3.50 -18.57
CA VAL A 115 3.00 4.75 -17.97
C VAL A 115 4.48 4.64 -17.58
N GLY A 116 4.88 3.56 -16.91
CA GLY A 116 6.28 3.34 -16.53
C GLY A 116 7.20 3.26 -17.75
N VAL A 117 6.79 2.57 -18.82
CA VAL A 117 7.59 2.48 -20.06
C VAL A 117 7.71 3.85 -20.74
N VAL A 118 6.62 4.61 -20.85
CA VAL A 118 6.66 5.94 -21.45
C VAL A 118 7.61 6.87 -20.67
N ASN A 119 7.56 6.85 -19.34
CA ASN A 119 8.34 7.76 -18.50
C ASN A 119 9.78 7.31 -18.29
N ASP A 120 10.00 6.04 -18.00
CA ASP A 120 11.26 5.51 -17.49
C ASP A 120 12.06 4.74 -18.56
N VAL A 121 11.52 4.60 -19.78
CA VAL A 121 12.21 3.93 -20.89
C VAL A 121 12.26 4.82 -22.12
N ILE A 122 11.10 5.29 -22.60
CA ILE A 122 11.03 6.13 -23.81
C ILE A 122 11.48 7.57 -23.48
N GLY A 123 11.00 8.12 -22.37
CA GLY A 123 11.39 9.44 -21.86
C GLY A 123 12.66 9.46 -21.02
N LEU A 124 13.41 8.35 -21.01
CA LEU A 124 14.57 8.18 -20.14
C LEU A 124 15.65 9.23 -20.46
N SER A 125 15.98 10.06 -19.47
CA SER A 125 17.04 11.06 -19.56
C SER A 125 17.97 10.89 -18.37
N LEU A 126 19.11 10.26 -18.58
CA LEU A 126 20.03 9.92 -17.51
C LEU A 126 20.99 11.08 -17.20
N ARG A 127 21.16 11.39 -15.92
CA ARG A 127 22.23 12.28 -15.44
C ARG A 127 23.02 11.63 -14.31
N PRO A 128 24.35 11.82 -14.28
CA PRO A 128 25.16 11.36 -13.16
C PRO A 128 24.80 12.15 -11.90
N GLU A 129 24.55 11.43 -10.82
CA GLU A 129 24.17 11.96 -9.52
C GLU A 129 25.06 11.34 -8.44
N SER A 130 25.58 12.19 -7.56
CA SER A 130 26.34 11.75 -6.39
C SER A 130 25.46 11.83 -5.15
N TRP A 131 25.29 10.71 -4.44
CA TRP A 131 24.51 10.66 -3.20
C TRP A 131 25.27 9.91 -2.11
N ALA A 132 25.52 10.57 -0.97
CA ALA A 132 26.22 9.99 0.19
C ALA A 132 27.51 9.22 -0.16
N GLY A 133 28.29 9.73 -1.13
CA GLY A 133 29.54 9.13 -1.60
C GLY A 133 29.39 8.02 -2.63
N THR A 134 28.16 7.64 -2.99
CA THR A 134 27.85 6.80 -4.17
C THR A 134 27.79 7.65 -5.43
N LEU A 135 27.97 7.01 -6.58
CA LEU A 135 27.78 7.61 -7.90
C LEU A 135 26.81 6.72 -8.69
N ARG A 136 25.74 7.28 -9.22
CA ARG A 136 24.72 6.57 -10.00
C ARG A 136 24.23 7.47 -11.12
N TYR A 137 23.67 6.90 -12.18
CA TYR A 137 22.80 7.69 -13.06
C TYR A 137 21.37 7.63 -12.51
N ALA A 138 20.75 8.81 -12.45
CA ALA A 138 19.36 9.02 -12.11
C ALA A 138 18.60 9.48 -13.36
N ASN A 139 17.33 9.10 -13.47
CA ASN A 139 16.45 9.69 -14.47
C ASN A 139 16.18 11.14 -14.05
N VAL A 140 16.30 12.08 -14.99
CA VAL A 140 15.86 13.45 -14.78
C VAL A 140 14.35 13.42 -14.85
N PRO A 141 13.63 13.79 -13.78
CA PRO A 141 12.18 13.68 -13.79
C PRO A 141 11.60 14.49 -14.96
N ALA A 142 10.78 13.86 -15.80
CA ALA A 142 9.72 14.60 -16.45
C ALA A 142 8.85 15.17 -15.31
N PRO A 143 8.51 16.47 -15.28
CA PRO A 143 8.11 17.15 -14.04
C PRO A 143 6.99 16.53 -13.19
N ASP A 144 6.18 15.58 -13.70
CA ASP A 144 4.85 15.33 -13.14
C ASP A 144 4.40 13.84 -13.07
N ALA A 145 5.19 12.83 -13.47
CA ALA A 145 4.65 11.47 -13.71
C ALA A 145 5.44 10.25 -13.18
N GLU A 146 6.63 10.44 -12.61
CA GLU A 146 7.60 9.37 -12.29
C GLU A 146 7.12 8.43 -11.15
N ALA A 147 6.26 8.91 -10.23
CA ALA A 147 5.85 8.12 -9.05
C ALA A 147 4.60 7.25 -9.24
N LEU A 148 3.82 7.42 -10.31
CA LEU A 148 2.48 6.85 -10.38
C LEU A 148 2.44 5.31 -10.39
N PRO A 149 3.21 4.59 -11.23
CA PRO A 149 3.17 3.12 -11.28
C PRO A 149 3.56 2.48 -9.95
N VAL A 150 4.57 3.03 -9.29
CA VAL A 150 5.09 2.55 -7.99
C VAL A 150 4.06 2.75 -6.89
N VAL A 151 3.46 3.94 -6.80
CA VAL A 151 2.41 4.24 -5.80
C VAL A 151 1.20 3.33 -5.98
N LEU A 152 0.68 3.20 -7.21
CA LEU A 152 -0.46 2.33 -7.50
C LEU A 152 -0.18 0.88 -7.11
N THR A 153 1.01 0.39 -7.45
CA THR A 153 1.46 -0.95 -7.10
C THR A 153 1.53 -1.14 -5.59
N GLY A 154 2.20 -0.23 -4.88
CA GLY A 154 2.35 -0.29 -3.43
C GLY A 154 1.00 -0.28 -2.70
N LEU A 155 0.08 0.58 -3.13
CA LEU A 155 -1.28 0.62 -2.60
C LEU A 155 -2.02 -0.70 -2.82
N PHE A 156 -1.93 -1.29 -4.01
CA PHE A 156 -2.59 -2.56 -4.30
C PHE A 156 -2.04 -3.71 -3.45
N VAL A 157 -0.71 -3.79 -3.29
CA VAL A 157 -0.07 -4.77 -2.41
C VAL A 157 -0.49 -4.57 -0.95
N LEU A 158 -0.61 -3.32 -0.51
CA LEU A 158 -1.10 -2.98 0.84
C LEU A 158 -2.56 -3.45 1.04
N VAL A 159 -3.45 -3.22 0.07
CA VAL A 159 -4.84 -3.72 0.07
C VAL A 159 -4.89 -5.24 0.27
N VAL A 160 -4.02 -5.96 -0.44
CA VAL A 160 -3.92 -7.40 -0.32
C VAL A 160 -3.35 -7.80 1.04
N GLY A 161 -2.31 -7.13 1.54
CA GLY A 161 -1.75 -7.35 2.88
C GLY A 161 -2.80 -7.19 3.98
N ILE A 162 -3.63 -6.14 3.91
CA ILE A 162 -4.77 -5.94 4.82
C ILE A 162 -5.77 -7.09 4.69
N SER A 163 -6.14 -7.47 3.47
CA SER A 163 -7.10 -8.55 3.22
C SER A 163 -6.63 -9.88 3.81
N LEU A 164 -5.33 -10.19 3.68
CA LEU A 164 -4.70 -11.37 4.26
C LEU A 164 -4.67 -11.30 5.80
N TRP A 165 -4.33 -10.16 6.39
CA TRP A 165 -4.39 -9.99 7.84
C TRP A 165 -5.80 -10.17 8.38
N VAL A 166 -6.78 -9.57 7.72
CA VAL A 166 -8.19 -9.63 8.13
C VAL A 166 -8.74 -11.03 7.99
N ARG A 167 -8.49 -11.72 6.89
CA ARG A 167 -9.06 -13.05 6.66
C ARG A 167 -8.30 -14.16 7.36
N ARG A 168 -6.98 -14.03 7.47
CA ARG A 168 -6.07 -15.13 7.83
C ARG A 168 -5.08 -14.79 8.93
N ARG A 169 -5.15 -13.59 9.52
CA ARG A 169 -4.21 -13.08 10.55
C ARG A 169 -2.75 -13.07 10.10
N TYR A 170 -2.52 -13.11 8.81
CA TYR A 170 -1.19 -13.05 8.23
C TYR A 170 -0.75 -11.59 8.08
N LEU A 171 0.06 -11.13 9.03
CA LEU A 171 0.61 -9.77 9.09
C LEU A 171 1.82 -9.49 8.18
N PRO A 172 2.72 -10.44 7.85
CA PRO A 172 3.99 -10.09 7.22
C PRO A 172 3.90 -9.26 5.93
N LEU A 173 2.96 -9.55 5.03
CA LEU A 173 2.81 -8.78 3.79
C LEU A 173 2.39 -7.32 4.06
N LEU A 174 1.49 -7.12 5.02
CA LEU A 174 1.06 -5.79 5.44
C LEU A 174 2.24 -4.99 6.00
N VAL A 175 3.00 -5.57 6.93
CA VAL A 175 4.18 -4.93 7.52
C VAL A 175 5.20 -4.59 6.45
N ALA A 176 5.52 -5.53 5.56
CA ALA A 176 6.50 -5.32 4.51
C ALA A 176 6.09 -4.22 3.51
N ALA A 177 4.81 -4.21 3.09
CA ALA A 177 4.28 -3.15 2.24
C ALA A 177 4.30 -1.78 2.93
N SER A 178 3.91 -1.71 4.21
CA SER A 178 3.96 -0.45 4.97
C SER A 178 5.38 0.07 5.16
N VAL A 179 6.36 -0.81 5.47
CA VAL A 179 7.77 -0.41 5.57
C VAL A 179 8.25 0.15 4.23
N MET A 180 7.94 -0.52 3.11
CA MET A 180 8.31 -0.02 1.79
C MET A 180 7.70 1.35 1.49
N THR A 181 6.42 1.58 1.80
CA THR A 181 5.79 2.89 1.61
C THR A 181 6.55 3.99 2.38
N VAL A 182 6.87 3.75 3.66
CA VAL A 182 7.62 4.72 4.47
C VAL A 182 9.03 4.94 3.92
N ALA A 183 9.72 3.87 3.51
CA ALA A 183 11.06 3.95 2.94
C ALA A 183 11.07 4.72 1.62
N ALA A 184 10.11 4.49 0.73
CA ALA A 184 9.96 5.18 -0.55
C ALA A 184 9.70 6.68 -0.36
N SER A 185 8.91 7.06 0.65
CA SER A 185 8.62 8.48 0.96
C SER A 185 9.78 9.24 1.60
N SER A 186 10.88 8.57 1.97
CA SER A 186 12.00 9.22 2.66
C SER A 186 12.89 10.10 1.77
N GLY A 187 12.81 9.95 0.44
CA GLY A 187 13.73 10.58 -0.51
C GLY A 187 15.17 10.03 -0.46
N SER A 188 15.46 9.04 0.40
CA SER A 188 16.76 8.38 0.46
C SER A 188 16.81 7.17 -0.47
N PRO A 189 17.71 7.14 -1.48
CA PRO A 189 17.90 5.97 -2.34
C PRO A 189 18.22 4.69 -1.55
N PHE A 190 18.98 4.82 -0.46
CA PHE A 190 19.31 3.67 0.39
C PHE A 190 18.09 3.14 1.15
N LEU A 191 17.31 4.02 1.78
CA LEU A 191 16.11 3.57 2.52
C LEU A 191 15.08 2.97 1.56
N ALA A 192 14.90 3.53 0.36
CA ALA A 192 14.04 2.96 -0.67
C ALA A 192 14.46 1.51 -1.02
N ASN A 193 15.75 1.29 -1.34
CA ASN A 193 16.26 -0.05 -1.66
C ASN A 193 16.20 -1.03 -0.47
N LEU A 194 16.39 -0.54 0.76
CA LEU A 194 16.16 -1.35 1.96
C LEU A 194 14.68 -1.73 2.11
N GLY A 195 13.77 -0.81 1.82
CA GLY A 195 12.33 -1.04 1.76
C GLY A 195 11.97 -2.12 0.74
N GLU A 196 12.61 -2.11 -0.43
CA GLU A 196 12.42 -3.12 -1.48
C GLU A 196 12.90 -4.51 -1.05
N LEU A 197 13.99 -4.59 -0.29
CA LEU A 197 14.47 -5.84 0.29
C LEU A 197 13.46 -6.40 1.31
N VAL A 198 12.93 -5.53 2.18
CA VAL A 198 11.90 -5.90 3.15
C VAL A 198 10.61 -6.34 2.45
N LEU A 199 10.18 -5.61 1.42
CA LEU A 199 9.04 -5.97 0.59
C LEU A 199 9.25 -7.33 -0.06
N SER A 200 10.40 -7.54 -0.71
CA SER A 200 10.76 -8.80 -1.36
C SER A 200 10.71 -9.97 -0.38
N ALA A 201 11.25 -9.81 0.83
CA ALA A 201 11.12 -10.83 1.89
C ALA A 201 9.65 -11.09 2.28
N GLY A 202 8.83 -10.02 2.36
CA GLY A 202 7.38 -10.11 2.56
C GLY A 202 6.66 -10.89 1.45
N LEU A 203 7.00 -10.65 0.19
CA LEU A 203 6.43 -11.36 -0.96
C LEU A 203 6.80 -12.85 -0.93
N VAL A 204 8.09 -13.16 -0.74
CA VAL A 204 8.61 -14.53 -0.69
C VAL A 204 8.02 -15.31 0.48
N SER A 205 7.97 -14.72 1.68
CA SER A 205 7.37 -15.34 2.86
C SER A 205 5.88 -15.61 2.64
N THR A 206 5.14 -14.68 2.01
CA THR A 206 3.71 -14.85 1.70
C THR A 206 3.48 -15.99 0.73
N ALA A 207 4.27 -16.07 -0.35
CA ALA A 207 4.18 -17.16 -1.32
C ALA A 207 4.44 -18.52 -0.65
N GLN A 208 5.42 -18.61 0.26
CA GLN A 208 5.72 -19.84 1.01
C GLN A 208 4.61 -20.19 2.01
N TRP A 209 4.04 -19.20 2.70
CA TRP A 209 2.94 -19.40 3.63
C TRP A 209 1.68 -19.91 2.91
N LEU A 210 1.32 -19.31 1.77
CA LEU A 210 0.15 -19.72 0.97
C LEU A 210 0.23 -21.15 0.42
N ARG A 211 1.42 -21.75 0.38
CA ARG A 211 1.57 -23.18 0.06
C ARG A 211 0.90 -24.08 1.10
N ARG A 212 0.89 -23.67 2.38
CA ARG A 212 0.58 -24.54 3.52
C ARG A 212 -0.84 -24.42 4.03
N THR A 213 -1.65 -23.52 3.48
CA THR A 213 -2.90 -23.10 4.14
C THR A 213 -4.15 -23.65 3.44
N PRO A 214 -4.85 -24.65 4.02
CA PRO A 214 -6.17 -25.05 3.54
C PRO A 214 -7.20 -23.90 3.67
N GLU A 215 -8.28 -23.98 2.91
CA GLU A 215 -9.38 -23.00 2.88
C GLU A 215 -9.93 -22.77 4.31
N ALA A 216 -9.81 -21.56 4.86
CA ALA A 216 -10.38 -21.24 6.17
C ALA A 216 -11.76 -20.62 6.05
N ALA A 217 -12.59 -20.93 7.03
CA ALA A 217 -13.87 -20.28 7.25
C ALA A 217 -13.71 -18.75 7.41
N PRO A 218 -14.65 -17.94 6.89
CA PRO A 218 -14.62 -16.49 7.02
C PRO A 218 -14.62 -16.06 8.50
N LEU A 219 -13.89 -14.98 8.82
CA LEU A 219 -13.97 -14.38 10.15
C LEU A 219 -15.39 -13.85 10.45
N PRO A 220 -15.86 -13.93 11.71
CA PRO A 220 -17.12 -13.31 12.12
C PRO A 220 -17.09 -11.79 11.91
N GLY A 221 -18.08 -11.24 11.19
CA GLY A 221 -18.14 -9.82 10.81
C GLY A 221 -18.06 -8.84 12.00
N ALA A 222 -18.51 -9.25 13.19
CA ALA A 222 -18.43 -8.43 14.41
C ALA A 222 -16.99 -8.11 14.84
N ARG A 223 -16.04 -9.04 14.62
CA ARG A 223 -14.64 -8.87 15.04
C ARG A 223 -13.90 -7.90 14.12
N ILE A 224 -14.10 -8.02 12.81
CA ILE A 224 -13.47 -7.12 11.84
C ILE A 224 -14.06 -5.70 11.98
N ALA A 225 -15.37 -5.55 12.20
CA ALA A 225 -16.00 -4.24 12.46
C ALA A 225 -15.42 -3.49 13.68
N ARG A 226 -14.86 -4.21 14.66
CA ARG A 226 -14.15 -3.62 15.79
C ARG A 226 -12.80 -3.06 15.35
N VAL A 227 -12.04 -3.84 14.57
CA VAL A 227 -10.73 -3.45 14.04
C VAL A 227 -10.83 -2.23 13.12
N THR A 228 -11.79 -2.21 12.18
CA THR A 228 -12.01 -1.07 11.28
C THR A 228 -12.28 0.23 12.05
N ARG A 229 -13.04 0.13 13.15
CA ARG A 229 -13.38 1.26 14.00
C ARG A 229 -12.17 1.77 14.76
N THR A 230 -11.39 0.88 15.36
CA THR A 230 -10.15 1.24 16.07
C THR A 230 -9.18 1.93 15.12
N LEU A 231 -9.00 1.41 13.91
CA LEU A 231 -8.12 2.01 12.91
C LEU A 231 -8.61 3.38 12.43
N GLY A 232 -9.92 3.56 12.23
CA GLY A 232 -10.48 4.88 11.90
C GLY A 232 -10.19 5.92 12.98
N TRP A 233 -10.25 5.54 14.26
CA TRP A 233 -9.91 6.44 15.36
C TRP A 233 -8.41 6.72 15.49
N ILE A 234 -7.55 5.78 15.11
CA ILE A 234 -6.09 5.99 15.07
C ILE A 234 -5.70 6.85 13.86
N ALA A 235 -6.39 6.70 12.71
CA ALA A 235 -6.16 7.45 11.48
C ALA A 235 -6.51 8.94 11.59
N PHE A 236 -7.50 9.27 12.42
CA PHE A 236 -8.11 10.59 12.45
C PHE A 236 -7.22 11.68 13.06
N PRO A 237 -6.53 11.49 14.20
CA PRO A 237 -5.62 12.51 14.72
C PRO A 237 -4.45 12.87 13.78
N PRO A 238 -3.75 11.89 13.16
CA PRO A 238 -2.73 12.17 12.14
C PRO A 238 -3.26 12.96 10.95
N LEU A 239 -4.47 12.65 10.46
CA LEU A 239 -5.12 13.44 9.41
C LEU A 239 -5.21 14.92 9.78
N VAL A 240 -5.81 15.19 10.94
CA VAL A 240 -5.99 16.57 11.42
C VAL A 240 -4.64 17.25 11.60
N ALA A 241 -3.65 16.55 12.18
CA ALA A 241 -2.30 17.08 12.36
C ALA A 241 -1.63 17.42 11.02
N THR A 242 -1.69 16.55 10.01
CA THR A 242 -1.08 16.79 8.70
C THR A 242 -1.71 17.97 7.98
N THR A 243 -3.02 18.13 8.07
CA THR A 243 -3.72 19.24 7.42
C THR A 243 -3.49 20.57 8.14
N VAL A 244 -3.38 20.56 9.47
CA VAL A 244 -3.03 21.77 10.24
C VAL A 244 -1.56 22.14 10.01
N LEU A 245 -0.63 21.18 10.03
CA LEU A 245 0.80 21.44 9.91
C LEU A 245 1.21 21.93 8.52
N THR A 246 0.62 21.38 7.45
CA THR A 246 0.83 21.86 6.06
C THR A 246 0.33 23.29 5.84
N SER A 247 -0.55 23.81 6.71
CA SER A 247 -1.02 25.20 6.67
C SER A 247 -0.13 26.18 7.44
N THR A 248 0.92 25.69 8.11
CA THR A 248 1.87 26.54 8.87
C THR A 248 3.17 26.78 8.09
N PRO A 249 3.64 28.03 7.96
CA PRO A 249 4.83 28.37 7.16
C PRO A 249 6.16 27.90 7.77
N ALA A 250 6.15 27.37 9.00
CA ALA A 250 7.34 26.96 9.76
C ALA A 250 7.43 25.44 9.99
N SER A 251 6.68 24.63 9.23
CA SER A 251 6.66 23.18 9.47
C SER A 251 7.94 22.51 8.98
N ASP A 252 8.51 21.67 9.86
CA ASP A 252 9.64 20.81 9.54
C ASP A 252 9.15 19.75 8.53
N TYR A 253 9.52 19.93 7.26
CA TYR A 253 8.97 19.18 6.12
C TYR A 253 9.00 17.66 6.32
N THR A 254 9.97 17.15 7.07
CA THR A 254 10.16 15.72 7.35
C THR A 254 9.07 15.14 8.26
N ILE A 255 8.65 15.87 9.30
CA ILE A 255 7.58 15.42 10.22
C ILE A 255 6.23 15.42 9.52
N VAL A 256 5.99 16.44 8.69
CA VAL A 256 4.76 16.56 7.90
C VAL A 256 4.63 15.41 6.90
N ALA A 257 5.70 15.12 6.15
CA ALA A 257 5.72 14.01 5.18
C ALA A 257 5.51 12.65 5.85
N LEU A 258 6.15 12.39 7.00
CA LEU A 258 5.96 11.15 7.76
C LEU A 258 4.53 11.01 8.30
N ALA A 259 3.97 12.09 8.83
CA ALA A 259 2.60 12.10 9.33
C ALA A 259 1.60 11.90 8.17
N GLU A 260 1.86 12.48 7.01
CA GLU A 260 1.02 12.34 5.81
C GLU A 260 1.05 10.90 5.29
N ALA A 261 2.23 10.30 5.18
CA ALA A 261 2.38 8.90 4.81
C ALA A 261 1.65 7.97 5.79
N GLY A 262 1.82 8.18 7.10
CA GLY A 262 1.13 7.42 8.14
C GLY A 262 -0.40 7.54 8.06
N TYR A 263 -0.91 8.75 7.81
CA TYR A 263 -2.33 9.00 7.58
C TYR A 263 -2.85 8.27 6.34
N GLN A 264 -2.18 8.40 5.19
CA GLN A 264 -2.60 7.77 3.94
C GLN A 264 -2.70 6.25 4.09
N ILE A 265 -1.71 5.64 4.74
CA ILE A 265 -1.71 4.20 5.07
C ILE A 265 -2.96 3.86 5.90
N LEU A 266 -3.22 4.59 6.98
CA LEU A 266 -4.35 4.30 7.87
C LEU A 266 -5.71 4.52 7.18
N LEU A 267 -5.83 5.52 6.31
CA LEU A 267 -7.04 5.80 5.53
C LEU A 267 -7.31 4.67 4.52
N VAL A 268 -6.28 4.24 3.79
CA VAL A 268 -6.37 3.11 2.86
C VAL A 268 -6.76 1.84 3.62
N ILE A 269 -6.13 1.57 4.76
CA ILE A 269 -6.50 0.44 5.62
C ILE A 269 -7.98 0.54 6.03
N HIS A 270 -8.43 1.70 6.49
CA HIS A 270 -9.81 1.91 6.93
C HIS A 270 -10.84 1.71 5.79
N ALA A 271 -10.58 2.34 4.64
CA ALA A 271 -11.42 2.24 3.45
C ALA A 271 -11.54 0.79 2.96
N GLN A 272 -10.41 0.08 2.87
CA GLN A 272 -10.36 -1.30 2.40
C GLN A 272 -11.02 -2.27 3.38
N LEU A 273 -10.83 -2.08 4.69
CA LEU A 273 -11.58 -2.82 5.70
C LEU A 273 -13.09 -2.60 5.60
N GLY A 274 -13.51 -1.37 5.24
CA GLY A 274 -14.90 -1.06 4.94
C GLY A 274 -15.43 -1.90 3.77
N ILE A 275 -14.72 -1.90 2.64
CA ILE A 275 -15.07 -2.67 1.44
C ILE A 275 -15.11 -4.17 1.72
N ALA A 276 -14.07 -4.71 2.37
CA ALA A 276 -13.95 -6.14 2.65
C ALA A 276 -15.04 -6.66 3.62
N LEU A 277 -15.59 -5.78 4.46
CA LEU A 277 -16.59 -6.13 5.46
C LEU A 277 -18.03 -5.91 5.00
N TYR A 278 -18.27 -4.79 4.31
CA TYR A 278 -19.62 -4.38 3.92
C TYR A 278 -19.92 -4.66 2.45
N GLY A 279 -18.91 -5.03 1.64
CA GLY A 279 -19.01 -5.09 0.20
C GLY A 279 -19.17 -3.71 -0.44
N LEU A 280 -19.44 -3.69 -1.75
CA LEU A 280 -20.07 -2.53 -2.40
C LEU A 280 -21.43 -2.27 -1.71
N PRO A 281 -21.86 -1.00 -1.56
CA PRO A 281 -22.77 -0.56 -0.50
C PRO A 281 -23.98 -1.49 -0.33
N PRO A 282 -24.14 -2.15 0.84
CA PRO A 282 -25.09 -3.24 1.02
C PRO A 282 -26.53 -2.74 1.27
N LYS A 283 -27.53 -3.61 1.05
CA LYS A 283 -28.91 -3.37 1.48
C LYS A 283 -28.97 -3.23 3.01
N GLY A 284 -29.44 -2.09 3.50
CA GLY A 284 -29.51 -1.74 4.92
C GLY A 284 -30.25 -0.42 5.16
N SER A 285 -30.29 0.07 6.41
CA SER A 285 -30.94 1.36 6.73
C SER A 285 -30.36 2.49 5.86
N ARG A 286 -31.21 3.43 5.43
CA ARG A 286 -30.82 4.52 4.51
C ARG A 286 -29.55 5.24 4.99
N LEU A 287 -29.43 5.45 6.30
CA LEU A 287 -28.28 6.10 6.92
C LEU A 287 -26.97 5.29 6.86
N ARG A 288 -27.02 3.96 7.02
CA ARG A 288 -25.83 3.10 6.92
C ARG A 288 -25.35 3.01 5.47
N ARG A 289 -26.29 2.92 4.52
CA ARG A 289 -26.00 3.00 3.08
C ARG A 289 -25.35 4.34 2.74
N PHE A 290 -25.91 5.44 3.23
CA PHE A 290 -25.36 6.77 3.03
C PHE A 290 -23.95 6.90 3.60
N HIS A 291 -23.72 6.57 4.87
CA HIS A 291 -22.39 6.66 5.49
C HIS A 291 -21.33 5.81 4.78
N THR A 292 -21.68 4.58 4.40
CA THR A 292 -20.75 3.67 3.69
C THR A 292 -20.48 4.16 2.27
N GLY A 293 -21.52 4.58 1.52
CA GLY A 293 -21.38 5.13 0.18
C GLY A 293 -20.63 6.46 0.16
N PHE A 294 -20.85 7.31 1.16
CA PHE A 294 -20.14 8.58 1.34
C PHE A 294 -18.66 8.36 1.69
N GLY A 295 -18.36 7.34 2.51
CA GLY A 295 -16.98 6.89 2.74
C GLY A 295 -16.30 6.40 1.46
N TYR A 296 -17.02 5.67 0.59
CA TYR A 296 -16.49 5.27 -0.71
C TYR A 296 -16.30 6.43 -1.68
N ALA A 297 -17.15 7.45 -1.65
CA ALA A 297 -16.99 8.65 -2.47
C ALA A 297 -15.72 9.45 -2.10
N ASN A 298 -15.21 9.31 -0.88
CA ASN A 298 -13.93 9.89 -0.49
C ASN A 298 -12.74 9.19 -1.13
N ILE A 299 -12.80 7.91 -1.46
CA ILE A 299 -11.68 7.18 -2.08
C ILE A 299 -11.25 7.80 -3.42
N PRO A 300 -12.13 8.00 -4.43
CA PRO A 300 -11.74 8.67 -5.67
C PRO A 300 -11.36 10.12 -5.45
N LEU A 301 -11.88 10.78 -4.40
CA LEU A 301 -11.50 12.16 -4.07
C LEU A 301 -10.08 12.25 -3.48
N VAL A 302 -9.68 11.29 -2.63
CA VAL A 302 -8.30 11.08 -2.16
C VAL A 302 -7.41 10.79 -3.35
N ILE A 303 -7.78 9.82 -4.18
CA ILE A 303 -7.00 9.44 -5.36
C ILE A 303 -6.85 10.66 -6.27
N ALA A 304 -7.91 11.39 -6.59
CA ALA A 304 -7.85 12.59 -7.42
C ALA A 304 -7.01 13.71 -6.79
N SER A 305 -7.16 13.97 -5.49
CA SER A 305 -6.33 14.93 -4.73
C SER A 305 -4.85 14.57 -4.83
N GLN A 306 -4.50 13.30 -4.58
CA GLN A 306 -3.13 12.83 -4.60
C GLN A 306 -2.56 12.83 -6.02
N LEU A 307 -3.32 12.36 -7.01
CA LEU A 307 -2.93 12.44 -8.41
C LEU A 307 -2.71 13.88 -8.84
N LEU A 308 -3.61 14.82 -8.55
CA LEU A 308 -3.46 16.22 -8.94
C LEU A 308 -2.34 16.95 -8.19
N THR A 309 -2.02 16.51 -6.96
CA THR A 309 -0.84 16.99 -6.23
C THR A 309 0.45 16.47 -6.87
N LEU A 310 0.45 15.22 -7.34
CA LEU A 310 1.58 14.58 -8.03
C LEU A 310 1.83 15.17 -9.43
N PHE A 311 0.79 15.60 -10.14
CA PHE A 311 0.92 16.08 -11.53
C PHE A 311 1.29 17.57 -11.66
N ALA A 312 1.50 18.32 -10.56
CA ALA A 312 1.71 19.78 -10.47
C ALA A 312 0.79 20.70 -11.31
N ALA A 313 -0.14 20.13 -12.09
CA ALA A 313 -0.82 20.78 -13.20
C ALA A 313 -1.85 21.80 -12.72
N THR A 314 -2.20 21.78 -11.44
CA THR A 314 -3.03 22.79 -10.78
C THR A 314 -2.86 22.71 -9.26
N THR A 315 -1.81 23.34 -8.71
CA THR A 315 -1.64 23.45 -7.24
C THR A 315 -2.89 23.98 -6.54
N ALA A 316 -3.65 24.86 -7.21
CA ALA A 316 -4.93 25.37 -6.73
C ALA A 316 -6.04 24.29 -6.68
N LEU A 317 -6.17 23.44 -7.69
CA LEU A 317 -7.18 22.38 -7.73
C LEU A 317 -6.82 21.24 -6.78
N ALA A 318 -5.53 20.88 -6.70
CA ALA A 318 -5.02 19.90 -5.74
C ALA A 318 -5.27 20.35 -4.29
N LYS A 319 -5.00 21.63 -3.98
CA LYS A 319 -5.35 22.24 -2.68
C LYS A 319 -6.85 22.24 -2.45
N LEU A 320 -7.65 22.65 -3.44
CA LEU A 320 -9.10 22.66 -3.35
C LEU A 320 -9.66 21.26 -3.07
N LEU A 321 -9.22 20.24 -3.81
CA LEU A 321 -9.64 18.85 -3.60
C LEU A 321 -9.20 18.30 -2.25
N SER A 322 -8.01 18.68 -1.76
CA SER A 322 -7.55 18.31 -0.43
C SER A 322 -8.40 18.98 0.66
N VAL A 323 -8.84 20.23 0.46
CA VAL A 323 -9.79 20.91 1.35
C VAL A 323 -11.18 20.24 1.29
N ILE A 324 -11.70 19.95 0.09
CA ILE A 324 -12.98 19.23 -0.07
C ILE A 324 -12.90 17.85 0.57
N LEU A 325 -11.77 17.15 0.41
CA LEU A 325 -11.52 15.87 1.04
C LEU A 325 -11.55 15.98 2.56
N LEU A 326 -10.87 16.98 3.14
CA LEU A 326 -10.86 17.20 4.59
C LEU A 326 -12.27 17.48 5.12
N VAL A 327 -13.02 18.37 4.46
CA VAL A 327 -14.41 18.69 4.81
C VAL A 327 -15.27 17.44 4.74
N SER A 328 -15.12 16.66 3.67
CA SER A 328 -15.85 15.42 3.47
C SER A 328 -15.50 14.36 4.52
N ILE A 329 -14.22 14.15 4.84
CA ILE A 329 -13.83 13.21 5.90
C ILE A 329 -14.35 13.68 7.26
N SER A 330 -14.26 14.98 7.56
CA SER A 330 -14.81 15.56 8.80
C SER A 330 -16.31 15.30 8.92
N PHE A 331 -17.06 15.47 7.82
CA PHE A 331 -18.48 15.15 7.76
C PHE A 331 -18.74 13.64 7.93
N HIS A 332 -17.95 12.79 7.28
CA HIS A 332 -18.03 11.33 7.41
C HIS A 332 -17.81 10.87 8.86
N VAL A 333 -16.81 11.42 9.53
CA VAL A 333 -16.49 11.16 10.95
C VAL A 333 -17.61 11.67 11.85
N GLY A 334 -18.13 12.87 11.61
CA GLY A 334 -19.28 13.42 12.34
C GLY A 334 -20.50 12.50 12.28
N ILE A 335 -20.85 12.00 11.08
CA ILE A 335 -21.90 10.99 10.91
C ILE A 335 -21.59 9.72 11.68
N GLY A 336 -20.34 9.25 11.64
CA GLY A 336 -19.87 8.08 12.40
C GLY A 336 -20.07 8.23 13.91
N ILE A 337 -19.81 9.42 14.48
CA ILE A 337 -20.02 9.74 15.90
C ILE A 337 -21.51 9.72 16.24
N VAL A 338 -22.36 10.36 15.42
CA VAL A 338 -23.82 10.35 15.62
C VAL A 338 -24.35 8.92 15.59
N PHE A 339 -23.86 8.09 14.66
CA PHE A 339 -24.22 6.67 14.57
C PHE A 339 -23.81 5.89 15.83
N ALA A 340 -22.58 6.10 16.30
CA ALA A 340 -22.08 5.48 17.53
C ALA A 340 -22.91 5.86 18.76
N ARG A 341 -23.29 7.15 18.89
CA ARG A 341 -24.15 7.65 19.98
C ARG A 341 -25.56 7.06 19.93
N ARG A 342 -26.20 7.05 18.74
CA ARG A 342 -27.56 6.46 18.57
C ARG A 342 -27.57 4.99 18.95
N ARG A 343 -26.57 4.22 18.49
CA ARG A 343 -26.47 2.79 18.82
C ARG A 343 -26.29 2.53 20.31
N ARG A 344 -25.47 3.34 21.01
CA ARG A 344 -25.32 3.24 22.48
C ARG A 344 -26.64 3.51 23.20
N ARG A 345 -27.40 4.52 22.77
CA ARG A 345 -28.74 4.80 23.33
C ARG A 345 -29.70 3.62 23.12
N THR A 346 -29.75 3.05 21.92
CA THR A 346 -30.62 1.89 21.65
C THR A 346 -30.21 0.66 22.45
N ALA A 347 -28.91 0.41 22.64
CA ALA A 347 -28.42 -0.69 23.47
C ALA A 347 -28.76 -0.51 24.95
N ALA A 348 -28.58 0.71 25.49
CA ALA A 348 -28.93 1.04 26.87
C ALA A 348 -30.44 0.94 27.16
N ILE A 349 -31.29 1.11 26.14
CA ILE A 349 -32.76 0.92 26.26
C ILE A 349 -33.14 -0.57 26.18
N ALA A 350 -32.33 -1.40 25.51
CA ALA A 350 -32.60 -2.84 25.33
C ALA A 350 -32.17 -3.69 26.54
N GLU A 351 -31.06 -3.35 27.21
CA GLU A 351 -30.55 -4.05 28.41
C GLU A 351 -31.51 -4.14 29.61
N PRO A 352 -32.28 -3.10 30.00
CA PRO A 352 -33.15 -3.19 31.18
C PRO A 352 -34.29 -4.21 31.01
N ARG A 353 -34.69 -4.52 29.77
CA ARG A 353 -35.74 -5.53 29.51
C ARG A 353 -35.25 -6.97 29.64
N SER A 354 -34.00 -7.27 29.27
CA SER A 354 -33.48 -8.64 29.42
C SER A 354 -33.20 -8.98 30.89
N ALA A 355 -32.69 -8.02 31.68
CA ALA A 355 -32.46 -8.22 33.11
C ALA A 355 -33.77 -8.41 33.91
N ALA A 356 -34.81 -7.64 33.58
CA ALA A 356 -36.12 -7.79 34.22
C ALA A 356 -36.81 -9.12 33.86
N VAL A 357 -36.68 -9.58 32.60
CA VAL A 357 -37.20 -10.90 32.17
C VAL A 357 -36.41 -12.04 32.81
N GLU A 358 -35.08 -11.91 32.92
CA GLU A 358 -34.24 -12.95 33.55
C GLU A 358 -34.49 -13.03 35.07
N LEU A 359 -34.75 -11.90 35.75
CA LEU A 359 -35.16 -11.87 37.16
C LEU A 359 -36.58 -12.43 37.37
N ALA A 360 -37.53 -12.13 36.48
CA ALA A 360 -38.88 -12.68 36.55
C ALA A 360 -38.91 -14.20 36.32
N VAL A 361 -38.07 -14.73 35.42
CA VAL A 361 -37.94 -16.18 35.20
C VAL A 361 -37.25 -16.89 36.36
N ARG A 362 -36.28 -16.25 37.03
CA ARG A 362 -35.61 -16.83 38.21
C ARG A 362 -36.41 -16.74 39.51
N GLY A 363 -37.41 -15.86 39.60
CA GLY A 363 -38.29 -15.74 40.77
C GLY A 363 -39.54 -16.61 40.74
N ALA A 364 -39.79 -17.33 39.63
CA ALA A 364 -40.99 -18.13 39.39
C ALA A 364 -40.76 -19.65 39.44
N GLY A 365 -39.57 -20.10 39.86
CA GLY A 365 -39.23 -21.49 40.16
C GLY A 365 -38.62 -21.58 41.53
#